data_AF-A0A2M6W5D1-F1
#
_entry.id   AF-A0A2M6W5D1-F1
#
_cell.length_a   1.000
_cell.length_b   1.000
_cell.length_c   1.000
_cell.angle_alpha   90.00
_cell.angle_beta   90.00
_cell.angle_gamma   90.00
#
_symmetry.space_group_name_H-M   'P 1'
#
loop_
_entity.id
_entity.type
_entity.pdbx_description
1 polymer ?
#
loop_
_entity_poly.entity_id
_entity_poly.type
_entity_poly.pdbx_seq_one_letter_code
_entity_poly.pdbx_strand_id
1 'polypeptide(L)'
;MKKKIIVTLILLVVIVASAIAYRFWSTSQEENSIIIGGDKDEGGCLIAAGYSWCEAKQKCLRIFEEDCLSIEGITSVLATKHRKLTSEVFIEIIKENTEYAAGQVWYDQRGGEGGVFLATKTEAGWEIVFDGNGSIDCERIKQEYTFPEDMLIGFCD
;
A
#
# COMPACT_ATOMS: atom_id res chain seq x y z
N MET A 1 73.79 -7.28 -24.87
CA MET A 1 72.39 -7.33 -25.34
C MET A 1 71.55 -8.39 -24.58
N LYS A 2 72.02 -9.64 -24.45
CA LYS A 2 71.29 -10.72 -23.74
C LYS A 2 70.91 -10.42 -22.27
N LYS A 3 71.79 -9.75 -21.50
CA LYS A 3 71.50 -9.38 -20.10
C LYS A 3 70.36 -8.35 -19.95
N LYS A 4 70.21 -7.41 -20.90
CA LYS A 4 69.12 -6.42 -20.89
C LYS A 4 67.76 -7.07 -21.18
N ILE A 5 67.74 -8.06 -22.09
CA ILE A 5 66.55 -8.85 -22.44
C ILE A 5 66.06 -9.69 -21.25
N ILE A 6 66.99 -10.32 -20.51
CA ILE A 6 66.66 -11.11 -19.32
C ILE A 6 66.05 -10.22 -18.21
N VAL A 7 66.60 -9.02 -17.99
CA VAL A 7 66.08 -8.08 -16.98
C VAL A 7 64.68 -7.59 -17.34
N THR A 8 64.41 -7.29 -18.62
CA THR A 8 63.07 -6.88 -19.07
C THR A 8 62.02 -7.99 -18.93
N LEU A 9 62.39 -9.25 -19.14
CA LEU A 9 61.46 -10.37 -18.95
C LEU A 9 61.09 -10.59 -17.48
N ILE A 10 62.05 -10.46 -16.56
CA ILE A 10 61.80 -10.59 -15.11
C ILE A 10 60.85 -9.48 -14.64
N LEU A 11 61.05 -8.24 -15.10
CA LEU A 11 60.19 -7.10 -14.75
C LEU A 11 58.73 -7.31 -15.21
N LEU A 12 58.52 -7.85 -16.41
CA LEU A 12 57.18 -8.16 -16.90
C LEU A 12 56.48 -9.25 -16.07
N VAL A 13 57.21 -10.30 -15.66
CA VAL A 13 56.64 -11.37 -14.82
C VAL A 13 56.20 -10.84 -13.46
N VAL A 14 56.96 -9.94 -12.85
CA VAL A 14 56.59 -9.33 -11.56
C VAL A 14 55.34 -8.46 -11.68
N ILE A 15 55.19 -7.70 -12.76
CA ILE A 15 54.01 -6.85 -13.01
C ILE A 15 52.76 -7.71 -13.26
N VAL A 16 52.90 -8.81 -14.00
CA VAL A 16 51.77 -9.74 -14.24
C VAL A 16 51.38 -10.45 -12.94
N ALA A 17 52.35 -10.91 -12.15
CA ALA A 17 52.09 -11.57 -10.87
C ALA A 17 51.43 -10.62 -9.85
N SER A 18 51.83 -9.35 -9.81
CA SER A 18 51.21 -8.36 -8.91
C SER A 18 49.78 -8.03 -9.34
N ALA A 19 49.50 -7.93 -10.65
CA ALA A 19 48.15 -7.75 -11.16
C ALA A 19 47.23 -8.93 -10.82
N ILE A 20 47.74 -10.17 -10.95
CA ILE A 20 47.00 -11.39 -10.58
C ILE A 20 46.71 -11.42 -9.08
N ALA A 21 47.71 -11.09 -8.25
CA ALA A 21 47.53 -11.03 -6.80
C ALA A 21 46.50 -9.96 -6.39
N TYR A 22 46.48 -8.81 -7.07
CA TYR A 22 45.51 -7.75 -6.82
C TYR A 22 44.07 -8.19 -7.14
N ARG A 23 43.88 -8.91 -8.26
CA ARG A 23 42.58 -9.49 -8.64
C ARG A 23 42.11 -10.53 -7.64
N PHE A 24 43.02 -11.41 -7.22
CA PHE A 24 42.73 -12.44 -6.22
C PHE A 24 42.32 -11.82 -4.88
N TRP A 25 43.02 -10.78 -4.42
CA TRP A 25 42.70 -10.08 -3.18
C TRP A 25 41.35 -9.34 -3.26
N SER A 26 41.05 -8.67 -4.38
CA SER A 26 39.78 -7.96 -4.57
C SER A 26 38.54 -8.87 -4.55
N THR A 27 38.70 -10.16 -4.83
CA THR A 27 37.58 -11.13 -4.81
C THR A 27 37.17 -11.52 -3.39
N SER A 28 38.01 -11.23 -2.38
CA SER A 28 37.83 -11.74 -1.01
C SER A 28 37.08 -10.79 -0.05
N GLN A 29 36.59 -9.64 -0.53
CA GLN A 29 35.87 -8.67 0.29
C GLN A 29 34.41 -8.47 -0.14
N GLU A 30 33.59 -9.52 0.02
CA GLU A 30 32.15 -9.36 0.09
C GLU A 30 31.71 -9.83 1.49
N GLU A 31 31.88 -8.92 2.45
CA GLU A 31 31.39 -9.13 3.81
C GLU A 31 29.87 -8.96 3.79
N ASN A 32 29.17 -10.09 3.90
CA ASN A 32 27.72 -10.12 4.02
C ASN A 32 27.31 -9.54 5.39
N SER A 33 27.23 -8.22 5.47
CA SER A 33 26.70 -7.53 6.63
C SER A 33 25.21 -7.84 6.73
N ILE A 34 24.79 -8.49 7.81
CA ILE A 34 23.37 -8.65 8.14
C ILE A 34 22.84 -7.25 8.48
N ILE A 35 22.18 -6.61 7.51
CA ILE A 35 21.52 -5.33 7.74
C ILE A 35 20.27 -5.61 8.58
N ILE A 36 20.27 -5.16 9.83
CA ILE A 36 19.10 -5.24 10.71
C ILE A 36 18.24 -4.00 10.43
N GLY A 37 17.07 -4.23 9.86
CA GLY A 37 16.17 -3.17 9.39
C GLY A 37 16.42 -2.81 7.92
N GLY A 38 15.36 -2.38 7.22
CA GLY A 38 15.39 -2.19 5.77
C GLY A 38 14.43 -3.10 5.01
N ASP A 39 13.81 -4.06 5.71
CA ASP A 39 12.72 -4.86 5.16
C ASP A 39 11.58 -3.97 4.69
N LYS A 40 11.10 -4.29 3.49
CA LYS A 40 10.03 -3.56 2.82
C LYS A 40 8.86 -4.50 2.53
N ASP A 41 7.65 -3.95 2.57
CA ASP A 41 6.47 -4.63 2.03
C ASP A 41 6.49 -4.64 0.49
N GLU A 42 5.46 -5.24 -0.12
CA GLU A 42 5.33 -5.34 -1.58
C GLU A 42 5.29 -3.96 -2.27
N GLY A 43 4.80 -2.94 -1.58
CA GLY A 43 4.80 -1.54 -2.05
C GLY A 43 6.10 -0.77 -1.75
N GLY A 44 7.12 -1.43 -1.19
CA GLY A 44 8.42 -0.83 -0.94
C GLY A 44 8.52 -0.03 0.36
N CYS A 45 7.57 -0.18 1.29
CA CYS A 45 7.48 0.56 2.54
C CYS A 45 8.19 -0.13 3.70
N LEU A 46 8.91 0.65 4.51
CA LEU A 46 9.70 0.15 5.64
C LEU A 46 8.81 -0.33 6.79
N ILE A 47 8.62 -1.64 6.88
CA ILE A 47 7.69 -2.27 7.84
C ILE A 47 8.16 -2.03 9.28
N ALA A 48 9.47 -2.16 9.54
CA ALA A 48 10.04 -1.97 10.87
C ALA A 48 9.88 -0.54 11.42
N ALA A 49 9.70 0.45 10.53
CA ALA A 49 9.41 1.84 10.91
C ALA A 49 7.89 2.11 11.10
N GLY A 50 7.05 1.10 10.88
CA GLY A 50 5.60 1.19 10.97
C GLY A 50 4.93 1.79 9.73
N TYR A 51 5.61 1.77 8.58
CA TYR A 51 5.01 2.16 7.30
C TYR A 51 4.36 0.97 6.61
N SER A 52 3.23 1.24 5.96
CA SER A 52 2.52 0.30 5.08
C SER A 52 2.15 1.00 3.78
N TRP A 53 2.21 0.27 2.67
CA TRP A 53 1.81 0.81 1.38
C TRP A 53 0.32 1.10 1.34
N CYS A 54 -0.01 2.33 0.96
CA CYS A 54 -1.38 2.74 0.70
C CYS A 54 -1.60 2.95 -0.80
N GLU A 55 -2.28 2.01 -1.44
CA GLU A 55 -2.60 2.06 -2.86
C GLU A 55 -3.46 3.29 -3.21
N ALA A 56 -4.39 3.66 -2.33
CA ALA A 56 -5.29 4.78 -2.58
C ALA A 56 -4.59 6.15 -2.68
N LYS A 57 -3.47 6.32 -1.96
CA LYS A 57 -2.68 7.57 -1.91
C LYS A 57 -1.32 7.44 -2.61
N GLN A 58 -0.99 6.24 -3.12
CA GLN A 58 0.28 5.92 -3.78
C GLN A 58 1.50 6.35 -2.92
N LYS A 59 1.43 6.12 -1.61
CA LYS A 59 2.52 6.43 -0.67
C LYS A 59 2.55 5.49 0.52
N CYS A 60 3.73 5.36 1.13
CA CYS A 60 3.91 4.69 2.40
C CYS A 60 3.35 5.54 3.55
N LEU A 61 2.43 4.97 4.32
CA LEU A 61 1.78 5.65 5.44
C LEU A 61 2.01 4.92 6.75
N ARG A 62 2.08 5.70 7.83
CA ARG A 62 1.90 5.17 9.18
C ARG A 62 0.41 5.31 9.47
N ILE A 63 -0.30 4.20 9.45
CA ILE A 63 -1.77 4.20 9.53
C ILE A 63 -2.28 4.85 10.83
N PHE A 64 -1.47 4.88 11.89
CA PHE A 64 -1.79 5.57 13.15
C PHE A 64 -1.55 7.10 13.13
N GLU A 65 -0.91 7.64 12.10
CA GLU A 65 -0.75 9.09 11.87
C GLU A 65 -1.71 9.60 10.78
N GLU A 66 -1.93 8.80 9.73
CA GLU A 66 -2.79 9.13 8.59
C GLU A 66 -3.46 7.87 8.04
N ASP A 67 -4.80 7.88 7.93
CA ASP A 67 -5.57 6.80 7.32
C ASP A 67 -5.28 6.66 5.81
N CYS A 68 -5.27 5.43 5.29
CA CYS A 68 -5.03 5.17 3.87
C CYS A 68 -6.15 5.72 2.97
N LEU A 69 -7.41 5.63 3.41
CA LEU A 69 -8.53 6.23 2.71
C LEU A 69 -8.81 7.66 3.16
N SER A 70 -9.39 8.47 2.27
CA SER A 70 -10.08 9.68 2.70
C SER A 70 -11.48 9.29 3.17
N ILE A 71 -11.64 9.11 4.48
CA ILE A 71 -12.96 9.15 5.14
C ILE A 71 -13.77 10.33 4.58
N GLU A 72 -13.11 11.45 4.34
CA GLU A 72 -13.68 12.66 3.73
C GLU A 72 -14.39 12.41 2.39
N GLY A 73 -13.88 11.53 1.52
CA GLY A 73 -14.50 11.28 0.21
C GLY A 73 -15.88 10.65 0.35
N ILE A 74 -15.96 9.53 1.07
CA ILE A 74 -17.21 8.81 1.34
C ILE A 74 -18.15 9.69 2.20
N THR A 75 -17.60 10.37 3.21
CA THR A 75 -18.37 11.25 4.10
C THR A 75 -18.97 12.43 3.33
N SER A 76 -18.23 13.05 2.41
CA SER A 76 -18.71 14.15 1.57
C SER A 76 -19.85 13.72 0.64
N VAL A 77 -19.73 12.53 0.03
CA VAL A 77 -20.76 12.00 -0.85
C VAL A 77 -22.04 11.68 -0.06
N LEU A 78 -21.91 11.05 1.11
CA LEU A 78 -23.04 10.78 2.01
C LEU A 78 -23.67 12.08 2.54
N ALA A 79 -22.87 13.05 2.96
CA ALA A 79 -23.35 14.35 3.42
C ALA A 79 -24.15 15.06 2.32
N THR A 80 -23.63 15.09 1.10
CA THR A 80 -24.30 15.67 -0.06
C THR A 80 -25.60 14.94 -0.38
N LYS A 81 -25.57 13.61 -0.43
CA LYS A 81 -26.74 12.76 -0.71
C LYS A 81 -27.88 12.99 0.28
N HIS A 82 -27.55 13.19 1.56
CA HIS A 82 -28.53 13.38 2.64
C HIS A 82 -28.80 14.84 3.02
N ARG A 83 -28.21 15.81 2.30
CA ARG A 83 -28.31 17.24 2.59
C ARG A 83 -27.90 17.58 4.04
N LYS A 84 -26.85 16.92 4.53
CA LYS A 84 -26.24 17.14 5.84
C LYS A 84 -24.87 17.79 5.70
N LEU A 85 -24.36 18.35 6.79
CA LEU A 85 -22.97 18.80 6.85
C LEU A 85 -22.05 17.59 7.02
N THR A 86 -20.82 17.68 6.51
CA THR A 86 -19.82 16.62 6.69
C THR A 86 -19.51 16.35 8.17
N SER A 87 -19.65 17.36 9.04
CA SER A 87 -19.51 17.23 10.49
C SER A 87 -20.65 16.48 11.18
N GLU A 88 -21.77 16.27 10.48
CA GLU A 88 -22.94 15.53 10.97
C GLU A 88 -22.97 14.09 10.43
N VAL A 89 -22.00 13.69 9.63
CA VAL A 89 -21.88 12.35 9.06
C VAL A 89 -20.69 11.67 9.70
N PHE A 90 -20.94 10.57 10.40
CA PHE A 90 -19.92 9.75 11.00
C PHE A 90 -19.92 8.40 10.30
N ILE A 91 -18.78 7.97 9.78
CA ILE A 91 -18.65 6.65 9.19
C ILE A 91 -17.59 5.82 9.92
N GLU A 92 -17.76 4.52 9.85
CA GLU A 92 -16.74 3.53 10.21
C GLU A 92 -16.60 2.56 9.04
N ILE A 93 -15.40 2.50 8.47
CA ILE A 93 -15.09 1.57 7.38
C ILE A 93 -14.75 0.22 8.01
N ILE A 94 -15.48 -0.82 7.63
CA ILE A 94 -15.31 -2.18 8.17
C ILE A 94 -14.52 -3.03 7.17
N LYS A 95 -14.78 -2.87 5.88
CA LYS A 95 -14.06 -3.56 4.79
C LYS A 95 -13.71 -2.58 3.69
N GLU A 96 -12.54 -2.72 3.12
CA GLU A 96 -12.09 -1.90 1.99
C GLU A 96 -11.09 -2.64 1.11
N ASN A 97 -11.04 -2.22 -0.16
CA ASN A 97 -9.94 -2.49 -1.07
C ASN A 97 -9.75 -1.29 -2.01
N THR A 98 -9.06 -1.49 -3.14
CA THR A 98 -8.74 -0.42 -4.10
C THR A 98 -9.97 0.17 -4.81
N GLU A 99 -11.03 -0.62 -4.94
CA GLU A 99 -12.22 -0.30 -5.74
C GLU A 99 -13.50 -0.20 -4.92
N TYR A 100 -13.53 -0.74 -3.71
CA TYR A 100 -14.75 -0.89 -2.90
C TYR A 100 -14.50 -0.54 -1.43
N ALA A 101 -15.53 0.00 -0.78
CA ALA A 101 -15.56 0.22 0.66
C ALA A 101 -16.95 -0.14 1.21
N ALA A 102 -16.99 -0.75 2.38
CA ALA A 102 -18.20 -1.13 3.08
C ALA A 102 -18.07 -0.83 4.57
N GLY A 103 -19.13 -0.32 5.17
CA GLY A 103 -19.06 0.12 6.56
C GLY A 103 -20.38 0.55 7.14
N GLN A 104 -20.30 1.19 8.30
CA GLN A 104 -21.44 1.78 9.01
C GLN A 104 -21.42 3.30 8.87
N VAL A 105 -22.61 3.90 8.85
CA VAL A 105 -22.82 5.34 8.82
C VAL A 105 -23.83 5.74 9.89
N TRP A 106 -23.54 6.79 10.62
CA TRP A 106 -24.44 7.45 11.55
C TRP A 106 -24.58 8.92 11.19
N TYR A 107 -25.77 9.45 11.41
CA TYR A 107 -26.06 10.85 11.20
C TYR A 107 -26.32 11.56 12.52
N ASP A 108 -25.94 12.83 12.60
CA ASP A 108 -26.12 13.76 13.73
C ASP A 108 -25.33 13.39 15.00
N GLN A 109 -25.28 12.10 15.37
CA GLN A 109 -24.54 11.59 16.52
C GLN A 109 -23.87 10.24 16.21
N ARG A 110 -22.59 10.11 16.56
CA ARG A 110 -21.86 8.84 16.47
C ARG A 110 -22.49 7.81 17.42
N GLY A 111 -22.85 6.64 16.89
CA GLY A 111 -23.47 5.56 17.67
C GLY A 111 -24.98 5.72 17.90
N GLY A 112 -25.64 6.65 17.19
CA GLY A 112 -27.10 6.76 17.16
C GLY A 112 -27.78 5.73 16.24
N GLU A 113 -28.97 6.05 15.73
CA GLU A 113 -29.58 5.28 14.64
C GLU A 113 -28.72 5.44 13.38
N GLY A 114 -27.96 4.40 13.06
CA GLY A 114 -27.08 4.34 11.89
C GLY A 114 -27.50 3.24 10.94
N GLY A 115 -26.97 3.28 9.73
CA GLY A 115 -27.13 2.27 8.69
C GLY A 115 -25.80 1.74 8.21
N VAL A 116 -25.87 0.89 7.19
CA VAL A 116 -24.67 0.45 6.47
C VAL A 116 -24.50 1.27 5.20
N PHE A 117 -23.30 1.33 4.67
CA PHE A 117 -23.04 1.84 3.33
C PHE A 117 -22.15 0.89 2.54
N LEU A 118 -22.37 0.85 1.23
CA LEU A 118 -21.52 0.21 0.23
C LEU A 118 -21.13 1.28 -0.79
N ALA A 119 -19.84 1.39 -1.06
CA ALA A 119 -19.29 2.39 -1.97
C ALA A 119 -18.32 1.75 -2.97
N THR A 120 -18.32 2.26 -4.19
CA THR A 120 -17.33 1.91 -5.23
C THR A 120 -16.52 3.13 -5.61
N LYS A 121 -15.28 2.91 -6.06
CA LYS A 121 -14.36 3.97 -6.47
C LYS A 121 -14.41 4.10 -7.99
N THR A 122 -14.77 5.29 -8.46
CA THR A 122 -14.80 5.65 -9.88
C THR A 122 -13.66 6.61 -10.21
N GLU A 123 -13.47 6.93 -11.50
CA GLU A 123 -12.54 7.97 -11.94
C GLU A 123 -12.87 9.36 -11.35
N ALA A 124 -14.14 9.61 -11.03
CA ALA A 124 -14.62 10.87 -10.45
C ALA A 124 -14.57 10.90 -8.91
N GLY A 125 -14.19 9.78 -8.27
CA GLY A 125 -14.16 9.62 -6.82
C GLY A 125 -15.09 8.52 -6.31
N TRP A 126 -15.37 8.52 -5.01
CA TRP A 126 -16.25 7.54 -4.37
C TRP A 126 -17.71 7.74 -4.78
N GLU A 127 -18.41 6.65 -5.06
CA GLU A 127 -19.84 6.61 -5.33
C GLU A 127 -20.51 5.67 -4.33
N ILE A 128 -21.63 6.11 -3.74
CA ILE A 128 -22.40 5.30 -2.78
C ILE A 128 -23.41 4.44 -3.55
N VAL A 129 -23.13 3.14 -3.60
CA VAL A 129 -23.97 2.11 -4.22
C VAL A 129 -25.19 1.81 -3.37
N PHE A 130 -25.01 1.77 -2.05
CA PHE A 130 -26.08 1.56 -1.09
C PHE A 130 -25.79 2.32 0.18
N ASP A 131 -26.83 2.87 0.81
CA ASP A 131 -26.77 3.31 2.20
C ASP A 131 -28.16 3.20 2.87
N GLY A 132 -28.17 2.80 4.14
CA GLY A 132 -29.38 2.72 4.96
C GLY A 132 -29.47 1.43 5.80
N ASN A 133 -30.64 1.24 6.41
CA ASN A 133 -30.94 0.12 7.31
C ASN A 133 -31.85 -0.95 6.66
N GLY A 134 -32.14 -0.78 5.37
CA GLY A 134 -33.09 -1.63 4.64
C GLY A 134 -32.48 -2.94 4.16
N SER A 135 -33.33 -3.78 3.56
CA SER A 135 -32.88 -5.00 2.86
C SER A 135 -32.02 -4.62 1.66
N ILE A 136 -30.79 -5.08 1.64
CA ILE A 136 -29.86 -4.87 0.52
C ILE A 136 -30.21 -5.86 -0.59
N ASP A 137 -30.39 -5.38 -1.82
CA ASP A 137 -30.52 -6.24 -3.01
C ASP A 137 -29.13 -6.65 -3.50
N CYS A 138 -28.58 -7.68 -2.86
CA CYS A 138 -27.21 -8.12 -3.05
C CYS A 138 -26.98 -8.77 -4.43
N GLU A 139 -28.01 -9.36 -5.04
CA GLU A 139 -27.93 -9.89 -6.40
C GLU A 139 -27.74 -8.76 -7.40
N ARG A 140 -28.53 -7.69 -7.29
CA ARG A 140 -28.35 -6.50 -8.13
C ARG A 140 -26.98 -5.87 -7.93
N ILE A 141 -26.53 -5.73 -6.68
CA ILE A 141 -25.23 -5.10 -6.39
C ILE A 141 -24.06 -5.91 -6.96
N LYS A 142 -24.08 -7.25 -6.82
CA LYS A 142 -23.07 -8.14 -7.43
C LYS A 142 -23.05 -8.01 -8.95
N GLN A 143 -24.21 -7.93 -9.60
CA GLN A 143 -24.32 -7.90 -11.06
C GLN A 143 -24.00 -6.53 -11.67
N GLU A 144 -24.48 -5.44 -11.08
CA GLU A 144 -24.32 -4.08 -11.63
C GLU A 144 -22.97 -3.46 -11.29
N TYR A 145 -22.44 -3.74 -10.09
CA TYR A 145 -21.25 -3.08 -9.56
C TYR A 145 -20.07 -4.03 -9.36
N THR A 146 -20.21 -5.31 -9.71
CA THR A 146 -19.13 -6.32 -9.62
C THR A 146 -18.50 -6.42 -8.23
N PHE A 147 -19.29 -6.19 -7.18
CA PHE A 147 -18.82 -6.22 -5.80
C PHE A 147 -18.25 -7.61 -5.43
N PRO A 148 -17.02 -7.69 -4.90
CA PRO A 148 -16.44 -8.94 -4.43
C PRO A 148 -17.29 -9.56 -3.31
N GLU A 149 -17.36 -10.90 -3.28
CA GLU A 149 -18.22 -11.60 -2.31
C GLU A 149 -17.76 -11.40 -0.87
N ASP A 150 -16.44 -11.37 -0.64
CA ASP A 150 -15.84 -11.11 0.66
C ASP A 150 -16.17 -9.71 1.21
N MET A 151 -16.36 -8.73 0.32
CA MET A 151 -16.80 -7.37 0.68
C MET A 151 -18.25 -7.31 1.15
N LEU A 152 -19.09 -8.26 0.72
CA LEU A 152 -20.52 -8.30 1.03
C LEU A 152 -20.87 -9.14 2.26
N ILE A 153 -20.01 -10.06 2.69
CA ILE A 153 -20.22 -10.86 3.92
C ILE A 153 -20.48 -9.94 5.12
N GLY A 154 -21.52 -10.20 5.91
CA GLY A 154 -21.92 -9.38 7.08
C GLY A 154 -22.73 -8.13 6.74
N PHE A 155 -22.90 -7.81 5.46
CA PHE A 155 -23.79 -6.75 4.96
C PHE A 155 -24.97 -7.33 4.18
N CYS A 156 -24.74 -8.45 3.50
CA CYS A 156 -25.66 -9.10 2.57
C CYS A 156 -26.14 -10.48 3.02
N ASP A 157 -26.06 -10.77 4.33
CA ASP A 157 -26.39 -12.07 4.92
C ASP A 157 -27.87 -12.21 5.32
#